data_AF-U4L5J4-F1
#
_entry.id   AF-U4L5J4-F1
#
_cell.length_a   1.000
_cell.length_b   1.000
_cell.length_c   1.000
_cell.angle_alpha   90.00
_cell.angle_beta   90.00
_cell.angle_gamma   90.00
#
_symmetry.space_group_name_H-M   'P 1'
#
loop_
_entity.id
_entity.type
_entity.pdbx_description
1 polymer ?
#
loop_
_entity_poly.entity_id
_entity_poly.type
_entity_poly.pdbx_seq_one_letter_code
_entity_poly.pdbx_strand_id
1 'polypeptide(L)'
;MLRLYRSFSTTVRRLNLAPPAELDAQELHVFKKLNAALEPTRLQVQDISGGCGSMYAIEIASSKFKGIPMVKQHRLVNEVIAEEIKTWHGVRLTTKAD
;
A
#
# COMPACT_ATOMS: atom_id res chain seq x y z
N MET A 1 -32.68 34.00 6.91
CA MET A 1 -31.34 33.90 6.29
C MET A 1 -30.31 33.67 7.40
N LEU A 2 -29.99 32.40 7.72
CA LEU A 2 -28.83 32.08 8.57
C LEU A 2 -28.17 30.82 8.01
N ARG A 3 -26.94 30.97 7.51
CA ARG A 3 -26.06 29.87 7.13
C ARG A 3 -25.43 29.31 8.40
N LEU A 4 -25.89 28.15 8.85
CA LEU A 4 -25.19 27.38 9.88
C LEU A 4 -24.08 26.58 9.20
N TYR A 5 -22.84 27.03 9.39
CA TYR A 5 -21.65 26.30 9.00
C TYR A 5 -21.58 25.04 9.87
N ARG A 6 -21.91 23.89 9.29
CA ARG A 6 -21.77 22.59 9.94
C ARG A 6 -20.27 22.35 10.09
N SER A 7 -19.76 22.52 11.31
CA SER A 7 -18.40 22.18 11.67
C SER A 7 -18.16 20.70 11.35
N PHE A 8 -17.42 20.42 10.28
CA PHE A 8 -16.91 19.08 10.03
C PHE A 8 -15.73 18.89 10.97
N SER A 9 -15.97 18.16 12.07
CA SER A 9 -14.93 17.67 12.96
C SER A 9 -13.95 16.82 12.16
N THR A 10 -12.84 17.43 11.75
CA THR A 10 -11.68 16.75 11.15
C THR A 10 -10.96 15.98 12.23
N THR A 11 -11.51 14.83 12.58
CA THR A 11 -10.70 13.77 13.17
C THR A 11 -11.03 12.51 12.40
N VAL A 12 -10.56 12.48 11.14
CA VAL A 12 -10.31 11.21 10.48
C VAL A 12 -9.24 10.53 11.32
N ARG A 13 -9.70 9.70 12.25
CA ARG A 13 -8.88 8.75 13.00
C ARG A 13 -8.08 8.00 11.93
N ARG A 14 -6.77 8.30 11.81
CA ARG A 14 -5.88 7.63 10.86
C ARG A 14 -5.93 6.13 11.19
N LEU A 15 -6.72 5.39 10.43
CA LEU A 15 -6.77 3.94 10.54
C LEU A 15 -5.52 3.43 9.83
N ASN A 16 -4.51 3.02 10.60
CA ASN A 16 -3.57 2.04 10.08
C ASN A 16 -4.40 0.88 9.55
N LEU A 17 -4.27 0.53 8.26
CA LEU A 17 -4.98 -0.60 7.70
C LEU A 17 -4.64 -1.84 8.53
N ALA A 18 -5.67 -2.49 9.07
CA ALA A 18 -5.48 -3.76 9.73
C ALA A 18 -5.04 -4.78 8.66
N PRO A 19 -3.97 -5.56 8.90
CA PRO A 19 -3.63 -6.67 8.03
C PRO A 19 -4.82 -7.63 7.94
N PRO A 20 -5.15 -8.18 6.75
CA PRO A 20 -6.11 -9.26 6.65
C PRO A 20 -5.71 -10.44 7.56
N ALA A 21 -6.69 -11.20 8.05
CA ALA A 21 -6.47 -12.25 9.05
C ALA A 21 -5.65 -13.46 8.53
N GLU A 22 -5.46 -13.56 7.22
CA GLU A 22 -4.83 -14.69 6.53
C GLU A 22 -3.65 -14.21 5.66
N LEU A 23 -2.66 -13.54 6.26
CA LEU A 23 -1.38 -13.27 5.60
C LEU A 23 -0.32 -14.19 6.18
N ASP A 24 0.54 -14.72 5.30
CA ASP A 24 1.75 -15.39 5.73
C ASP A 24 2.76 -14.40 6.35
N ALA A 25 3.84 -14.91 6.94
CA ALA A 25 4.83 -14.09 7.62
C ALA A 25 5.54 -13.09 6.69
N GLN A 26 5.76 -13.46 5.42
CA GLN A 26 6.43 -12.61 4.43
C GLN A 26 5.48 -11.54 3.88
N GLU A 27 4.26 -11.91 3.52
CA GLU A 27 3.21 -10.99 3.10
C GLU A 27 2.95 -9.95 4.20
N LEU A 28 2.86 -10.38 5.46
CA LEU A 28 2.67 -9.50 6.60
C LEU A 28 3.84 -8.52 6.79
N HIS A 29 5.08 -9.00 6.58
CA HIS A 29 6.28 -8.15 6.63
C HIS A 29 6.23 -7.05 5.57
N VAL A 30 5.98 -7.43 4.30
CA VAL A 30 5.85 -6.49 3.18
C VAL A 30 4.70 -5.52 3.39
N PHE A 31 3.54 -6.02 3.84
CA PHE A 31 2.36 -5.23 4.14
C PHE A 31 2.67 -4.13 5.16
N LYS A 32 3.30 -4.48 6.29
CA LYS A 32 3.64 -3.50 7.34
C LYS A 32 4.59 -2.43 6.82
N LYS A 33 5.60 -2.81 6.03
CA LYS A 33 6.59 -1.90 5.46
C LYS A 33 5.94 -0.87 4.52
N LEU A 34 5.11 -1.35 3.59
CA LEU A 34 4.37 -0.51 2.66
C LEU A 34 3.33 0.37 3.37
N ASN A 35 2.62 -0.19 4.35
CA ASN A 35 1.64 0.56 5.13
C ASN A 35 2.27 1.72 5.89
N ALA A 36 3.42 1.49 6.53
CA ALA A 36 4.15 2.52 7.27
C ALA A 36 4.74 3.60 6.35
N ALA A 37 5.28 3.22 5.19
CA ALA A 37 5.95 4.17 4.30
C ALA A 37 4.99 5.01 3.46
N LEU A 38 3.93 4.40 2.94
CA LEU A 38 3.06 5.02 1.92
C LEU A 38 1.72 5.51 2.46
N GLU A 39 1.39 5.19 3.71
CA GLU A 39 0.11 5.50 4.36
C GLU A 39 -1.09 5.25 3.42
N PRO A 40 -1.20 4.06 2.81
CA PRO A 40 -2.20 3.81 1.79
C PRO A 40 -3.61 3.74 2.39
N THR A 41 -4.60 4.15 1.61
CA THR A 41 -6.03 3.96 1.91
C THR A 41 -6.49 2.55 1.57
N ARG A 42 -5.79 1.88 0.64
CA ARG A 42 -5.96 0.46 0.31
C ARG A 42 -4.60 -0.18 0.05
N LEU A 43 -4.33 -1.31 0.68
CA LEU A 43 -3.13 -2.11 0.48
C LEU A 43 -3.51 -3.58 0.44
N GLN A 44 -3.05 -4.28 -0.59
CA GLN A 44 -3.14 -5.73 -0.69
C GLN A 44 -1.78 -6.26 -1.14
N VAL A 45 -1.32 -7.29 -0.45
CA VAL A 45 -0.10 -8.04 -0.77
C VAL A 45 -0.52 -9.50 -0.82
N GLN A 46 -0.16 -10.18 -1.91
CA GLN A 46 -0.50 -11.58 -2.13
C GLN A 46 0.66 -12.33 -2.76
N ASP A 47 1.04 -13.48 -2.21
CA ASP A 47 1.93 -14.42 -2.86
C ASP A 47 1.21 -15.09 -4.04
N ILE A 48 1.78 -14.96 -5.24
CA ILE A 48 1.31 -15.58 -6.48
C ILE A 48 2.26 -16.67 -6.98
N SER A 49 3.25 -17.07 -6.16
CA SER A 49 4.16 -18.17 -6.43
C SER A 49 3.68 -19.53 -5.93
N GLY A 50 2.49 -19.60 -5.33
CA GLY A 50 1.93 -20.83 -4.77
C GLY A 50 2.55 -21.23 -3.43
N GLY A 51 2.99 -20.27 -2.61
CA GLY A 51 3.56 -20.52 -1.27
C GLY A 51 5.08 -20.66 -1.24
N CYS A 52 5.76 -20.41 -2.37
CA CYS A 52 7.23 -20.38 -2.42
C CYS A 52 7.78 -19.05 -1.88
N GLY A 53 6.95 -18.00 -1.79
CA GLY A 53 7.35 -16.66 -1.37
C GLY A 53 8.31 -15.99 -2.36
N SER A 54 8.21 -16.33 -3.63
CA SER A 54 9.17 -15.89 -4.66
C SER A 54 8.55 -14.93 -5.68
N MET A 55 7.24 -14.73 -5.67
CA MET A 55 6.56 -13.79 -6.57
C MET A 55 5.32 -13.19 -5.91
N TYR A 56 5.22 -11.87 -5.90
CA TYR A 56 4.14 -11.17 -5.20
C TYR A 56 3.32 -10.27 -6.13
N ALA A 57 2.02 -10.20 -5.89
CA ALA A 57 1.12 -9.19 -6.43
C ALA A 57 0.83 -8.15 -5.35
N ILE A 58 1.06 -6.87 -5.67
CA ILE A 58 0.91 -5.77 -4.74
C ILE A 58 -0.01 -4.71 -5.36
N GLU A 59 -1.09 -4.39 -4.65
CA GLU A 59 -2.02 -3.33 -5.02
C GLU A 59 -2.04 -2.24 -3.95
N ILE A 60 -1.80 -1.00 -4.37
CA ILE A 60 -1.70 0.14 -3.45
C ILE A 60 -2.52 1.31 -3.98
N ALA A 61 -3.44 1.80 -3.15
CA ALA A 61 -4.08 3.10 -3.33
C ALA A 61 -3.59 4.07 -2.25
N SER A 62 -3.08 5.24 -2.65
CA SER A 62 -2.57 6.25 -1.72
C SER A 62 -2.72 7.65 -2.30
N SER A 63 -3.00 8.61 -1.43
CA SER A 63 -3.01 10.03 -1.79
C SER A 63 -1.63 10.55 -2.17
N LYS A 64 -0.55 9.86 -1.75
CA LYS A 64 0.83 10.20 -2.14
C LYS A 64 1.10 10.02 -3.63
N PHE A 65 0.24 9.28 -4.33
CA PHE A 65 0.35 9.06 -5.77
C PHE A 65 -0.33 10.15 -6.62
N LYS A 66 -1.09 11.07 -5.99
CA LYS A 66 -1.72 12.19 -6.69
C LYS A 66 -0.67 13.10 -7.32
N GLY A 67 -0.88 13.43 -8.60
CA GLY A 67 -0.02 14.37 -9.32
C GLY A 67 1.34 13.81 -9.75
N ILE A 68 1.63 12.53 -9.52
CA ILE A 68 2.85 11.88 -10.02
C ILE A 68 2.53 10.79 -11.06
N PRO A 69 3.35 10.62 -12.11
CA PRO A 69 3.15 9.59 -13.12
C PRO A 69 3.35 8.19 -12.54
N MET A 70 2.68 7.18 -13.13
CA MET A 70 2.73 5.78 -12.72
C MET A 70 4.16 5.25 -12.52
N VAL A 71 5.10 5.61 -13.40
CA VAL A 71 6.51 5.20 -13.26
C VAL A 71 7.13 5.70 -11.96
N LYS A 72 6.84 6.93 -11.53
CA LYS A 72 7.31 7.46 -10.24
C LYS A 72 6.62 6.79 -9.07
N GLN A 73 5.32 6.47 -9.19
CA GLN A 73 4.60 5.70 -8.16
C GLN A 73 5.28 4.34 -7.96
N HIS A 74 5.60 3.63 -9.06
CA HIS A 74 6.27 2.34 -9.00
C HIS A 74 7.67 2.43 -8.40
N ARG A 75 8.44 3.50 -8.72
CA ARG A 75 9.75 3.74 -8.09
C ARG A 75 9.63 3.91 -6.57
N LEU A 76 8.68 4.73 -6.10
CA LEU A 76 8.47 4.93 -4.66
C LEU A 76 8.15 3.62 -3.94
N VAL A 77 7.31 2.77 -4.54
CA VAL A 77 7.00 1.46 -3.96
C VAL A 77 8.24 0.58 -3.97
N ASN A 78 8.94 0.47 -5.10
CA ASN A 78 10.13 -0.36 -5.24
C ASN A 78 11.26 0.06 -4.30
N GLU A 79 11.40 1.35 -3.99
CA GLU A 79 12.36 1.86 -3.00
C GLU A 79 12.06 1.33 -1.59
N VAL A 80 10.78 1.23 -1.22
CA VAL A 80 10.37 0.71 0.10
C VAL A 80 10.66 -0.79 0.21
N ILE A 81 10.48 -1.55 -0.86
CA ILE A 81 10.65 -3.02 -0.89
C ILE A 81 11.90 -3.47 -1.66
N ALA A 82 12.90 -2.59 -1.79
CA ALA A 82 14.07 -2.82 -2.63
C ALA A 82 14.89 -4.04 -2.18
N GLU A 83 14.98 -4.26 -0.87
CA GLU A 83 15.73 -5.38 -0.30
C GLU A 83 15.00 -6.71 -0.53
N GLU A 84 13.68 -6.71 -0.42
CA GLU A 84 12.86 -7.89 -0.63
C GLU A 84 12.85 -8.31 -2.12
N ILE A 85 12.72 -7.34 -3.03
CA ILE A 85 12.73 -7.59 -4.49
C ILE A 85 14.01 -8.31 -4.93
N LYS A 86 15.17 -8.10 -4.28
CA LYS A 86 16.42 -8.81 -4.62
C LYS A 86 16.30 -10.33 -4.47
N THR A 87 15.40 -10.79 -3.62
CA THR A 87 15.18 -12.23 -3.34
C THR A 87 14.02 -12.82 -4.15
N TRP A 88 13.19 -11.98 -4.76
CA TRP A 88 12.01 -12.41 -5.50
C TRP A 88 12.34 -12.63 -6.99
N HIS A 89 11.67 -13.59 -7.61
CA HIS A 89 11.70 -13.79 -9.07
C HIS A 89 10.97 -12.67 -9.80
N GLY A 90 9.96 -12.04 -9.17
CA GLY A 90 9.25 -10.91 -9.74
C GLY A 90 8.20 -10.32 -8.83
N VAL A 91 7.70 -9.14 -9.22
CA VAL A 91 6.60 -8.46 -8.55
C VAL A 91 5.63 -7.88 -9.57
N ARG A 92 4.33 -8.06 -9.35
CA ARG A 92 3.27 -7.37 -10.11
C ARG A 92 2.75 -6.21 -9.28
N LEU A 93 3.07 -5.00 -9.69
CA LEU A 93 2.68 -3.79 -8.97
C LEU A 93 1.54 -3.05 -9.68
N THR A 94 0.48 -2.75 -8.94
CA THR A 94 -0.62 -1.88 -9.37
C THR A 94 -0.75 -0.72 -8.39
N THR A 95 -0.68 0.51 -8.92
CA THR A 95 -0.79 1.74 -8.12
C THR A 95 -1.99 2.56 -8.57
N LYS A 96 -2.70 3.16 -7.61
CA LYS A 96 -3.85 4.04 -7.85
C LYS A 96 -3.77 5.27 -6.95
N ALA A 97 -3.95 6.46 -7.53
CA ALA A 97 -4.08 7.68 -6.75
C ALA A 97 -5.48 7.76 -6.13
N ASP A 98 -5.55 8.04 -4.82
CA ASP A 98 -6.81 8.16 -4.06
C ASP A 98 -6.98 9.55 -3.43
#